data_AF-A0A1D1Z7Z5-F1
#
_entry.id   AF-A0A1D1Z7Z5-F1
#
_cell.length_a   1.000
_cell.length_b   1.000
_cell.length_c   1.000
_cell.angle_alpha   90.00
_cell.angle_beta   90.00
_cell.angle_gamma   90.00
#
_symmetry.space_group_name_H-M   'P 1'
#
loop_
_entity.id
_entity.type
_entity.pdbx_description
1 polymer ?
#
loop_
_entity_poly.entity_id
_entity_poly.type
_entity_poly.pdbx_seq_one_letter_code
_entity_poly.pdbx_strand_id
1 'polypeptide(L)'
;FGAKQLPQVMAIDFQLNTESERLTMVDAIERDDNSQMEAVIQVVGYISKPIYGCGRNTTDRQYYYINGRPCTLPKISKVFNEVYKTYNSNQLPFVVADIRLAKS
;
A
#
# COMPACT_ATOMS: atom_id res chain seq x y z
N PHE A 1 15.93 -14.79 -6.08
CA PHE A 1 14.54 -15.05 -6.50
C PHE A 1 14.57 -16.14 -7.55
N GLY A 2 13.86 -17.25 -7.33
CA GLY A 2 13.86 -18.38 -8.28
C GLY A 2 12.75 -18.21 -9.32
N ALA A 3 12.96 -18.70 -10.54
CA ALA A 3 11.98 -18.62 -11.64
C ALA A 3 10.56 -19.14 -11.29
N LYS A 4 10.44 -19.94 -10.23
CA LYS A 4 9.17 -20.48 -9.70
C LYS A 4 8.30 -19.48 -8.93
N GLN A 5 8.77 -18.27 -8.62
CA GLN A 5 8.02 -17.29 -7.79
C GLN A 5 7.21 -16.27 -8.59
N LEU A 6 7.64 -15.93 -9.81
CA LEU A 6 6.91 -15.03 -10.72
C LEU A 6 5.45 -15.44 -11.00
N PRO A 7 5.09 -16.73 -11.14
CA PRO A 7 3.69 -17.13 -11.38
C PRO A 7 2.78 -16.91 -10.16
N GLN A 8 3.36 -16.73 -8.97
CA GLN A 8 2.64 -16.70 -7.69
C GLN A 8 2.29 -15.28 -7.22
N VAL A 9 2.66 -14.25 -7.98
CA VAL A 9 2.35 -12.85 -7.67
C VAL A 9 1.42 -12.23 -8.71
N MET A 10 0.71 -11.18 -8.30
CA MET A 10 -0.12 -10.32 -9.13
C MET A 10 0.24 -8.86 -8.87
N ALA A 11 0.05 -8.02 -9.89
CA ALA A 11 0.33 -6.60 -9.78
C ALA A 11 -0.70 -5.91 -8.87
N ILE A 12 -0.21 -4.96 -8.08
CA ILE A 12 -1.02 -3.92 -7.44
C ILE A 12 -0.88 -2.69 -8.33
N ASP A 13 -1.99 -2.13 -8.80
CA ASP A 13 -2.02 -0.83 -9.47
C ASP A 13 -3.44 -0.25 -9.33
N PHE A 14 -3.63 0.63 -8.36
CA PHE A 14 -4.90 1.33 -8.16
C PHE A 14 -4.68 2.73 -7.59
N GLN A 15 -5.68 3.59 -7.76
CA GLN A 15 -5.69 4.94 -7.24
C GLN A 15 -6.72 5.07 -6.11
N LEU A 16 -6.40 5.87 -5.11
CA LEU A 16 -7.28 6.30 -4.04
C LEU A 16 -7.38 7.82 -4.10
N ASN A 17 -8.61 8.31 -4.11
CA ASN A 17 -8.89 9.74 -3.99
C ASN A 17 -9.14 10.02 -2.51
N THR A 18 -8.44 11.00 -1.94
CA THR A 18 -8.69 11.41 -0.55
C THR A 18 -9.35 12.77 -0.54
N GLU A 19 -10.48 12.87 0.14
CA GLU A 19 -11.00 14.13 0.64
C GLU A 19 -10.16 14.49 1.87
N SER A 20 -9.19 15.39 1.69
CA SER A 20 -8.30 15.77 2.78
C SER A 20 -9.05 16.63 3.81
N GLU A 21 -9.45 16.04 4.93
CA GLU A 21 -10.00 16.80 6.07
C GLU A 21 -8.91 17.34 7.03
N ARG A 22 -7.62 17.22 6.71
CA ARG A 22 -6.54 17.61 7.63
C ARG A 22 -5.80 18.87 7.21
N LEU A 23 -6.30 20.01 7.69
CA LEU A 23 -5.51 21.20 7.97
C LEU A 23 -4.48 20.88 9.06
N THR A 24 -3.19 21.06 8.81
CA THR A 24 -2.20 21.16 9.89
C THR A 24 -2.12 22.60 10.39
N MET A 25 -1.79 22.82 11.67
CA MET A 25 -1.64 24.18 12.23
C MET A 25 -0.53 25.01 11.53
N VAL A 26 0.34 24.36 10.75
CA VAL A 26 1.36 25.03 9.93
C VAL A 26 0.76 25.52 8.61
N ASP A 27 -0.19 24.78 8.02
CA ASP A 27 -0.93 25.20 6.83
C ASP A 27 -1.89 26.37 7.10
N ALA A 28 -2.36 26.52 8.36
CA ALA A 28 -3.29 27.57 8.77
C ALA A 28 -2.69 28.98 8.80
N ILE A 29 -1.35 29.11 8.84
CA ILE A 29 -0.67 30.41 8.96
C ILE A 29 -0.33 31.01 7.59
N GLU A 30 -0.31 30.22 6.51
CA GLU A 30 0.24 30.66 5.21
C GLU A 30 -0.68 30.62 3.98
N ARG A 31 -1.99 30.31 4.05
CA ARG A 31 -2.80 30.30 2.82
C ARG A 31 -4.16 30.99 2.92
N ASP A 32 -4.22 32.12 2.24
CA ASP A 32 -5.34 32.62 1.45
C ASP A 32 -5.41 31.79 0.15
N ASP A 33 -6.13 30.66 0.13
CA ASP A 33 -6.82 30.18 -1.08
C ASP A 33 -7.77 29.01 -0.76
N ASN A 34 -8.99 29.10 -1.29
CA ASN A 34 -10.12 28.22 -1.06
C ASN A 34 -10.08 26.99 -2.00
N SER A 35 -8.93 26.32 -2.11
CA SER A 35 -8.78 25.11 -2.93
C SER A 35 -8.78 23.87 -2.04
N GLN A 36 -9.90 23.16 -1.97
CA GLN A 36 -9.93 21.80 -1.44
C GLN A 36 -8.95 20.95 -2.27
N MET A 37 -7.82 20.57 -1.68
CA MET A 37 -6.76 19.88 -2.40
C MET A 37 -7.06 18.38 -2.40
N GLU A 38 -7.58 17.87 -3.52
CA GLU A 38 -7.70 16.43 -3.75
C GLU A 38 -6.30 15.81 -3.86
N ALA A 39 -5.87 15.10 -2.81
CA ALA A 39 -4.64 14.33 -2.89
C ALA A 39 -4.92 12.98 -3.56
N VAL A 40 -4.37 12.79 -4.76
CA VAL A 40 -4.40 11.50 -5.47
C VAL A 40 -3.27 10.63 -4.94
N ILE A 41 -3.62 9.45 -4.43
CA ILE A 41 -2.68 8.44 -3.96
C ILE A 41 -2.69 7.27 -4.93
N GLN A 42 -1.53 6.94 -5.52
CA GLN A 42 -1.40 5.73 -6.33
C GLN A 42 -0.67 4.66 -5.52
N VAL A 43 -1.21 3.44 -5.49
CA VAL A 43 -0.55 2.29 -4.89
C VAL A 43 -0.13 1.34 -5.99
N VAL A 44 1.17 1.10 -6.12
CA VAL A 44 1.71 0.18 -7.13
C VAL A 44 2.60 -0.89 -6.51
N GLY A 45 2.75 -2.03 -7.18
CA GLY A 45 3.71 -3.06 -6.80
C GLY A 45 3.21 -4.47 -7.08
N TYR A 46 3.51 -5.40 -6.18
CA TYR A 46 3.15 -6.81 -6.32
C TYR A 46 2.72 -7.42 -4.98
N ILE A 47 1.72 -8.28 -5.04
CA ILE A 47 1.26 -9.12 -3.93
C ILE A 47 1.21 -10.57 -4.36
N SER A 48 1.42 -11.52 -3.45
CA SER A 48 1.12 -12.93 -3.76
C SER A 48 -0.34 -13.09 -4.18
N LYS A 49 -0.62 -13.98 -5.13
CA LYS A 49 -2.00 -14.37 -5.47
C LYS A 49 -2.64 -15.00 -4.22
N PRO A 50 -3.90 -14.66 -3.88
CA PRO A 50 -4.57 -15.23 -2.71
C PRO A 50 -5.11 -16.63 -3.01
N ILE A 51 -4.24 -17.51 -3.49
CA ILE A 51 -4.51 -18.90 -3.82
C ILE A 51 -3.68 -19.76 -2.87
N TYR A 52 -4.21 -20.94 -2.52
CA TYR A 52 -3.52 -21.89 -1.66
C TYR A 52 -2.08 -22.15 -2.15
N GLY A 53 -1.11 -22.06 -1.23
CA GLY A 53 0.30 -22.33 -1.51
C GLY A 53 1.09 -21.15 -2.10
N CYS A 54 0.43 -20.05 -2.51
CA CYS A 54 1.12 -18.85 -3.01
C CYS A 54 1.48 -17.85 -1.89
N GLY A 55 0.83 -17.95 -0.72
CA GLY A 55 1.12 -17.12 0.44
C GLY A 55 2.31 -17.60 1.29
N ARG A 56 2.45 -17.03 2.48
CA ARG A 56 3.52 -17.30 3.44
C ARG A 56 2.97 -17.61 4.83
N ASN A 57 3.78 -18.25 5.68
CA ASN A 57 3.39 -18.54 7.06
C ASN A 57 3.69 -17.37 8.02
N THR A 58 4.51 -16.42 7.60
CA THR A 58 4.94 -15.26 8.40
C THR A 58 4.86 -13.97 7.58
N THR A 59 5.01 -12.82 8.22
CA THR A 59 5.05 -11.49 7.59
C THR A 59 6.46 -11.08 7.12
N ASP A 60 7.40 -12.02 7.01
CA ASP A 60 8.83 -11.78 6.76
C ASP A 60 9.16 -11.06 5.43
N ARG A 61 8.21 -11.05 4.49
CA ARG A 61 8.37 -10.51 3.14
C ARG A 61 7.27 -9.53 2.76
N GLN A 62 7.07 -8.54 3.61
CA GLN A 62 6.18 -7.42 3.34
C GLN A 62 6.99 -6.12 3.39
N TYR A 63 7.18 -5.54 2.21
CA TYR A 63 8.00 -4.36 2.00
C TYR A 63 7.11 -3.22 1.52
N TYR A 64 7.13 -2.12 2.25
CA TYR A 64 6.33 -0.94 1.96
C TYR A 64 7.23 0.26 1.72
N TYR A 65 6.82 1.10 0.77
CA TYR A 65 7.56 2.28 0.37
C TYR A 65 6.62 3.48 0.28
N ILE A 66 7.16 4.67 0.55
CA ILE A 66 6.49 5.93 0.22
C ILE A 66 7.40 6.67 -0.76
N ASN A 67 6.90 6.91 -1.97
CA ASN A 67 7.68 7.54 -3.05
C ASN A 67 9.07 6.88 -3.22
N GLY A 68 9.10 5.55 -3.25
CA GLY A 68 10.31 4.75 -3.40
C GLY A 68 11.20 4.63 -2.16
N ARG A 69 10.86 5.30 -1.03
CA ARG A 69 11.62 5.19 0.23
C ARG A 69 11.07 4.08 1.10
N PRO A 70 11.87 3.10 1.56
CA PRO A 70 11.38 2.04 2.42
C PRO A 70 10.87 2.62 3.75
N CYS A 71 9.68 2.19 4.17
CA CYS A 71 9.02 2.68 5.37
C CYS A 71 8.34 1.54 6.13
N THR A 72 8.35 1.62 7.46
CA THR A 72 7.53 0.74 8.31
C THR A 72 6.14 1.33 8.43
N LEU A 73 5.14 0.67 7.85
CA LEU A 73 3.74 1.13 7.85
C LEU A 73 2.81 0.08 8.50
N PRO A 74 2.75 0.01 9.85
CA PRO A 74 2.04 -1.08 10.55
C PRO A 74 0.55 -1.14 10.23
N LYS A 75 -0.11 0.02 10.07
CA LYS A 75 -1.53 0.10 9.72
C LYS A 75 -1.80 -0.45 8.32
N ILE A 76 -0.97 -0.08 7.35
CA ILE A 76 -1.06 -0.58 5.98
C ILE A 76 -0.82 -2.08 5.94
N SER A 77 0.24 -2.57 6.59
CA SER A 77 0.51 -4.01 6.70
C SER A 77 -0.65 -4.79 7.29
N LYS A 78 -1.29 -4.28 8.35
CA LYS A 78 -2.47 -4.89 8.94
C LYS A 78 -3.63 -5.01 7.93
N VAL A 79 -3.93 -3.94 7.20
CA VAL A 79 -5.01 -3.94 6.18
C VAL A 79 -4.72 -4.94 5.07
N PHE A 80 -3.49 -4.96 4.53
CA PHE A 80 -3.10 -5.96 3.53
C PHE A 80 -3.29 -7.40 4.04
N ASN A 81 -2.92 -7.67 5.30
CA ASN A 81 -3.09 -8.99 5.92
C ASN A 81 -4.57 -9.36 6.09
N GLU A 82 -5.41 -8.43 6.54
CA GLU A 82 -6.84 -8.67 6.76
C GLU A 82 -7.56 -8.94 5.45
N VAL A 83 -7.34 -8.11 4.42
CA VAL A 83 -7.93 -8.30 3.09
C VAL A 83 -7.41 -9.57 2.43
N TYR A 84 -6.13 -9.92 2.58
CA TYR A 84 -5.62 -11.17 2.02
C TYR A 84 -6.26 -12.40 2.66
N LYS A 85 -6.51 -12.36 3.98
CA LYS A 85 -7.11 -13.47 4.73
C LYS A 85 -8.57 -13.74 4.39
N THR A 86 -9.29 -12.80 3.78
CA THR A 86 -10.66 -13.06 3.30
C THR A 86 -10.68 -14.06 2.14
N TYR A 87 -9.56 -14.20 1.42
CA TYR A 87 -9.42 -15.12 0.28
C TYR A 87 -8.47 -16.30 0.57
N ASN A 88 -7.46 -16.11 1.42
CA ASN A 88 -6.54 -17.16 1.86
C ASN A 88 -6.31 -17.06 3.38
N SER A 89 -7.19 -17.71 4.16
CA SER A 89 -7.23 -17.60 5.63
C SER A 89 -6.02 -18.20 6.35
N ASN A 90 -5.35 -19.17 5.73
CA ASN A 90 -4.26 -19.94 6.34
C ASN A 90 -2.87 -19.31 6.12
N GLN A 91 -2.76 -18.33 5.24
CA GLN A 91 -1.48 -17.74 4.86
C GLN A 91 -1.53 -16.21 4.89
N LEU A 92 -0.36 -15.61 4.96
CA LEU A 92 -0.11 -14.17 4.90
C LEU A 92 0.47 -13.81 3.52
N PRO A 93 0.27 -12.58 3.05
CA PRO A 93 0.78 -12.18 1.75
C PRO A 93 2.30 -11.94 1.77
N PHE A 94 2.95 -12.28 0.65
CA PHE A 94 4.13 -11.56 0.19
C PHE A 94 3.65 -10.20 -0.35
N VAL A 95 4.32 -9.10 0.01
CA VAL A 95 3.96 -7.76 -0.45
C VAL A 95 5.22 -6.96 -0.79
N VAL A 96 5.19 -6.29 -1.94
CA VAL A 96 6.05 -5.15 -2.27
C VAL A 96 5.12 -4.06 -2.77
N ALA A 97 4.93 -2.99 -2.02
CA ALA A 97 3.99 -1.92 -2.38
C ALA A 97 4.62 -0.53 -2.17
N ASP A 98 4.57 0.29 -3.21
CA ASP A 98 4.97 1.69 -3.20
C ASP A 98 3.71 2.57 -3.22
N ILE A 99 3.51 3.31 -2.13
CA ILE A 99 2.47 4.32 -2.01
C ILE A 99 3.04 5.64 -2.53
N ARG A 100 2.58 6.04 -3.71
CA ARG A 100 2.99 7.25 -4.39
C ARG A 100 2.03 8.37 -4.06
N LEU A 101 2.57 9.40 -3.43
CA LEU A 101 1.87 10.63 -3.10
C LEU A 101 2.33 11.67 -4.13
N ALA A 102 1.40 12.21 -4.92
CA ALA A 102 1.71 13.36 -5.76
C ALA A 102 2.12 14.53 -4.86
N LYS A 103 3.27 15.14 -5.15
CA LYS A 103 3.55 16.48 -4.62
C LYS A 103 2.66 17.44 -5.39
N SER A 104 1.69 18.03 -4.71
CA SER A 104 1.10 19.28 -5.19
C SER A 104 2.10 20.41 -5.13
#